data_AF-B2T8M8-F1
#
_entry.id   AF-B2T8M8-F1
#
_cell.length_a   1.000
_cell.length_b   1.000
_cell.length_c   1.000
_cell.angle_alpha   90.00
_cell.angle_beta   90.00
_cell.angle_gamma   90.00
#
_symmetry.space_group_name_H-M   'P 1'
#
loop_
_entity.id
_entity.type
_entity.pdbx_description
1 polymer ?
#
loop_
_entity_poly.entity_id
_entity_poly.type
_entity_poly.pdbx_seq_one_letter_code
_entity_poly.pdbx_strand_id
1 'polypeptide(L)'
;MKLVHDTEAMCKRLGKALHLEMFRRVWAAQSETGTTADSEWVIVYRTAQGFCCMYHGVAVEFGEMLDVQLWSEEMEVETYFIGL
;
A
#
# COMPACT_ATOMS: atom_id res chain seq x y z
N MET A 1 -11.74 -19.74 15.03
CA MET A 1 -11.84 -18.39 14.44
C MET A 1 -12.48 -18.48 13.05
N LYS A 2 -13.79 -18.25 12.94
CA LYS A 2 -14.54 -18.31 11.68
C LYS A 2 -14.37 -17.03 10.84
N LEU A 3 -14.27 -15.89 11.53
CA LEU A 3 -14.19 -14.55 10.94
C LEU A 3 -12.99 -14.32 10.01
N VAL A 4 -11.81 -14.81 10.39
CA VAL A 4 -10.55 -14.62 9.64
C VAL A 4 -10.55 -15.38 8.31
N HIS A 5 -11.17 -16.57 8.29
CA HIS A 5 -11.26 -17.38 7.07
C HIS A 5 -12.27 -16.78 6.07
N ASP A 6 -13.36 -16.20 6.59
CA ASP A 6 -14.39 -15.55 5.78
C ASP A 6 -13.87 -14.25 5.14
N THR A 7 -13.07 -13.46 5.85
CA THR A 7 -12.44 -12.25 5.29
C THR A 7 -11.41 -12.60 4.22
N GLU A 8 -10.57 -13.62 4.43
CA GLU A 8 -9.60 -14.05 3.42
C GLU A 8 -10.29 -14.55 2.14
N ALA A 9 -11.38 -15.32 2.29
CA ALA A 9 -12.18 -15.78 1.16
C ALA A 9 -12.83 -14.61 0.41
N MET A 10 -13.31 -13.59 1.13
CA MET A 10 -13.89 -12.39 0.53
C MET A 10 -12.83 -11.58 -0.23
N CYS A 11 -11.64 -11.38 0.34
CA CYS A 11 -10.51 -10.72 -0.31
C CYS A 11 -10.08 -11.44 -1.59
N LYS A 12 -10.03 -12.79 -1.58
CA LYS A 12 -9.75 -13.58 -2.79
C LYS A 12 -10.82 -13.39 -3.87
N ARG A 13 -12.09 -13.33 -3.48
CA ARG A 13 -13.20 -13.11 -4.43
C ARG A 13 -13.17 -11.71 -5.03
N LEU A 14 -12.92 -10.68 -4.22
CA LEU A 14 -12.74 -9.31 -4.69
C LEU A 14 -11.51 -9.18 -5.59
N GLY A 15 -10.40 -9.80 -5.22
CA GLY A 15 -9.19 -9.84 -6.03
C GLY A 15 -9.41 -10.41 -7.43
N LYS A 16 -10.21 -11.47 -7.54
CA LYS A 16 -10.62 -12.03 -8.84
C LYS A 16 -11.57 -11.12 -9.61
N ALA A 17 -12.60 -10.59 -8.93
CA ALA A 17 -13.62 -9.75 -9.58
C ALA A 17 -13.04 -8.43 -10.12
N LEU A 18 -12.06 -7.87 -9.42
CA LEU A 18 -11.39 -6.63 -9.80
C LEU A 18 -10.14 -6.85 -10.67
N HIS A 19 -9.88 -8.09 -11.11
CA HIS A 19 -8.67 -8.47 -11.86
C HIS A 19 -7.36 -8.04 -11.18
N LEU A 20 -7.34 -7.91 -9.85
CA LEU A 20 -6.17 -7.44 -9.10
C LEU A 20 -4.99 -8.41 -9.23
N GLU A 21 -5.24 -9.69 -9.50
CA GLU A 21 -4.17 -10.64 -9.82
C GLU A 21 -3.45 -10.30 -11.14
N MET A 22 -4.16 -9.75 -12.13
CA MET A 22 -3.58 -9.28 -13.38
C MET A 22 -2.76 -8.01 -13.14
N PHE A 23 -3.30 -7.05 -12.38
CA PHE A 23 -2.56 -5.87 -11.95
C PHE A 23 -1.29 -6.24 -11.17
N ARG A 24 -1.37 -7.22 -10.26
CA ARG A 24 -0.21 -7.71 -9.50
C ARG A 24 0.85 -8.35 -10.40
N ARG A 25 0.45 -9.11 -11.42
CA ARG A 25 1.39 -9.69 -12.40
C ARG A 25 2.03 -8.63 -13.29
N VAL A 26 1.25 -7.64 -13.72
CA VAL A 26 1.75 -6.51 -14.53
C VAL A 26 2.70 -5.64 -13.70
N TRP A 27 2.40 -5.43 -12.42
CA TRP A 27 3.27 -4.74 -11.48
C TRP A 27 4.57 -5.51 -11.25
N ALA A 28 4.48 -6.81 -10.96
CA ALA A 28 5.64 -7.68 -10.77
C ALA A 28 6.53 -7.77 -12.03
N ALA A 29 5.93 -7.77 -13.22
CA ALA A 29 6.66 -7.75 -14.49
C ALA A 29 7.32 -6.40 -14.78
N GLN A 30 6.75 -5.28 -14.34
CA GLN A 30 7.36 -3.95 -14.46
C GLN A 30 8.57 -3.77 -13.55
N SER A 31 8.53 -4.33 -12.33
CA SER A 31 9.69 -4.35 -11.42
C SER A 31 10.87 -5.19 -11.93
N GLU A 32 10.67 -6.09 -12.91
CA GLU A 32 11.76 -6.84 -13.55
C GLU A 32 12.42 -6.08 -14.70
N THR A 33 11.74 -5.10 -15.28
CA THR A 33 12.26 -4.26 -16.38
C THR A 33 12.80 -2.94 -15.83
N GLY A 34 13.87 -3.02 -15.03
CA GLY A 34 14.49 -1.85 -14.40
C GLY A 34 14.90 -0.79 -15.42
N THR A 35 14.22 0.36 -15.45
CA THR A 35 14.76 1.60 -16.00
C THR A 35 14.02 2.83 -15.47
N THR A 36 14.22 3.12 -14.19
CA THR A 36 14.38 4.44 -13.56
C THR A 36 14.79 4.14 -12.12
N ALA A 37 15.49 5.02 -11.41
CA ALA A 37 15.79 4.78 -10.00
C ALA A 37 14.46 4.54 -9.25
N ASP A 38 14.18 3.27 -8.93
CA ASP A 38 12.92 2.79 -8.34
C ASP A 38 12.92 3.18 -6.86
N SER A 39 12.72 4.46 -6.56
CA SER A 39 12.25 4.80 -5.22
C SER A 39 10.85 4.22 -5.10
N GLU A 40 10.70 3.22 -4.23
CA GLU A 40 9.41 2.64 -3.89
C GLU A 40 8.48 3.79 -3.43
N TRP A 41 7.19 3.70 -3.71
CA TRP A 41 6.26 4.77 -3.36
C TRP A 41 5.04 4.23 -2.64
N VAL A 42 4.47 5.04 -1.75
CA VAL A 42 3.27 4.70 -0.99
C VAL A 42 2.20 5.77 -1.14
N ILE A 43 0.93 5.33 -1.08
CA ILE A 43 -0.20 6.23 -0.95
C ILE A 43 -0.45 6.48 0.52
N VAL A 44 -0.34 7.75 0.94
CA VAL A 44 -0.70 8.19 2.28
C VAL A 44 -2.08 8.85 2.23
N TYR A 45 -2.96 8.47 3.15
CA TYR A 45 -4.30 9.04 3.26
C TYR A 45 -4.63 9.41 4.71
N ARG A 46 -5.49 10.43 4.88
CA ARG A 46 -5.93 10.88 6.20
C ARG A 46 -6.99 9.94 6.77
N THR A 47 -6.89 9.63 8.05
CA THR A 47 -7.88 8.88 8.82
C THR A 47 -8.54 9.79 9.86
N ALA A 48 -9.53 9.26 10.60
CA ALA A 48 -10.12 10.00 11.72
C ALA A 48 -9.13 10.23 12.88
N GLN A 49 -8.03 9.47 12.94
CA GLN A 49 -7.08 9.44 14.05
C GLN A 49 -5.68 9.92 13.67
N GLY A 50 -5.44 10.25 12.39
CA GLY A 50 -4.11 10.64 11.89
C GLY A 50 -3.98 10.33 10.41
N PHE A 51 -2.94 9.59 10.03
CA PHE A 51 -2.65 9.17 8.67
C PHE A 51 -2.37 7.66 8.60
N CYS A 52 -2.52 7.09 7.41
CA CYS A 52 -2.18 5.70 7.15
C CYS A 52 -1.66 5.52 5.73
N CYS A 53 -0.78 4.54 5.53
CA CYS A 53 -0.40 4.02 4.23
C CYS A 53 -0.38 2.48 4.24
N MET A 54 -0.37 1.87 3.06
CA MET A 54 -0.11 0.44 2.90
C MET A 54 1.31 0.26 2.38
N TYR A 55 2.18 -0.36 3.17
CA TYR A 55 3.56 -0.66 2.80
C TYR A 55 3.78 -2.18 2.82
N HIS A 56 4.21 -2.76 1.69
CA HIS A 56 4.36 -4.22 1.53
C HIS A 56 3.15 -5.05 1.99
N GLY A 57 1.93 -4.52 1.82
CA GLY A 57 0.68 -5.17 2.21
C GLY A 57 0.34 -5.07 3.70
N VAL A 58 1.11 -4.32 4.47
CA VAL A 58 0.89 -4.03 5.89
C VAL A 58 0.46 -2.58 6.05
N ALA A 59 -0.56 -2.35 6.88
CA ALA A 59 -0.97 -1.00 7.24
C ALA A 59 0.06 -0.38 8.20
N VAL A 60 0.52 0.82 7.89
CA VAL A 60 1.36 1.64 8.78
C VAL A 60 0.53 2.85 9.18
N GLU A 61 0.40 3.07 10.49
CA GLU A 61 -0.41 4.14 11.08
C GLU A 61 0.50 5.23 11.65
N PHE A 62 0.08 6.48 11.49
CA PHE A 62 0.81 7.67 11.89
C PHE A 62 -0.10 8.62 12.66
N GLY A 63 0.37 9.19 13.76
CA GLY A 63 -0.41 10.17 14.53
C GLY A 63 -0.38 11.54 13.84
N GLU A 64 0.79 11.93 13.36
CA GLU A 64 1.05 13.23 12.76
C GLU A 64 1.67 13.12 11.37
N MET A 65 1.59 14.21 10.60
CA MET A 65 2.24 14.29 9.28
C MET A 65 3.78 14.19 9.40
N LEU A 66 4.34 14.66 10.51
CA LEU A 66 5.78 14.57 10.76
C LEU A 66 6.24 13.11 10.84
N ASP A 67 5.43 12.23 11.43
CA ASP A 67 5.73 10.80 11.52
C ASP A 67 5.78 10.16 10.12
N VAL A 68 4.91 10.60 9.20
CA VAL A 68 4.89 10.14 7.81
C VAL A 68 6.20 10.52 7.11
N GLN A 69 6.64 11.77 7.26
CA GLN A 69 7.86 12.29 6.61
C GLN A 69 9.11 11.57 7.09
N LEU A 70 9.27 11.45 8.42
CA LEU A 70 10.39 10.74 9.03
C LEU A 70 10.43 9.27 8.59
N TRP A 71 9.29 8.60 8.61
CA TRP A 71 9.20 7.21 8.18
C TRP A 71 9.50 7.03 6.69
N SER A 72 9.04 7.95 5.83
CA SER A 72 9.31 7.88 4.40
C SER A 72 10.79 8.07 4.06
N GLU A 73 11.49 8.93 4.81
CA GLU A 73 12.94 9.09 4.70
C GLU A 73 13.68 7.84 5.18
N GLU A 74 13.27 7.26 6.32
CA GLU A 74 13.89 6.05 6.87
C GLU A 74 13.72 4.83 5.96
N MET A 75 12.56 4.70 5.32
CA MET A 75 12.26 3.59 4.42
C MET A 75 12.68 3.86 2.97
N GLU A 76 13.24 5.04 2.68
CA GLU A 76 13.63 5.49 1.35
C GLU A 76 12.49 5.38 0.33
N VAL A 77 11.27 5.76 0.73
CA VAL A 77 10.07 5.71 -0.10
C VAL A 77 9.48 7.10 -0.39
N GLU A 78 8.97 7.28 -1.60
CA GLU A 78 8.24 8.49 -2.00
C GLU A 78 6.78 8.43 -1.52
N THR A 79 6.21 9.58 -1.15
CA THR A 79 4.82 9.66 -0.65
C THR A 79 3.89 10.37 -1.62
N TYR A 80 2.74 9.76 -1.90
CA TYR A 80 1.64 10.37 -2.65
C TYR A 80 0.41 10.53 -1.76
N PHE A 81 -0.07 11.76 -1.59
CA PHE A 81 -1.19 12.06 -0.69
C PHE A 81 -2.54 12.07 -1.40
N ILE A 82 -3.51 11.32 -0.87
CA ILE A 82 -4.90 11.35 -1.34
C ILE A 82 -5.80 11.91 -0.23
N GLY A 83 -6.61 12.92 -0.59
CA GLY A 83 -7.65 13.48 0.28
C GLY A 83 -7.30 14.80 0.98
N LEU A 84 -6.64 15.72 0.26
CA LEU A 84 -6.50 17.13 0.66
C LEU A 84 -7.86 17.85 0.71
#